data_AF-A0A3S3N4U0-F1
#
_entry.id   AF-A0A3S3N4U0-F1
#
_cell.length_a   1.000
_cell.length_b   1.000
_cell.length_c   1.000
_cell.angle_alpha   90.00
_cell.angle_beta   90.00
_cell.angle_gamma   90.00
#
_symmetry.space_group_name_H-M   'P 1'
#
loop_
_entity.id
_entity.type
_entity.pdbx_description
1 polymer ?
#
loop_
_entity_poly.entity_id
_entity_poly.type
_entity_poly.pdbx_seq_one_letter_code
_entity_poly.pdbx_strand_id
1 'polypeptide(L)'
;MEFGGGFCNPCQYILQRPILQQQRNQTHVINIDPLVSAQLEKERQDIDQYITLQNERLSLFLQEQRKQQMTSFLKGMEIKALFLERQKEEEIAKESRKTAQLEDLLRRVEIEKQTYQRTAIEKEAMAMALNKTLERIRGEMVCSSSAEDAESCCDLPDKFNEGIGKMTCKACNSGESRFIILPWRYRDEHGRATHPGANPRMEHDSPWGAVGSHGRWDPTAPPGELCSTPGFALG
;
A
#
# COMPACT_ATOMS: atom_id res chain seq x y z
N MET A 1 12.64 -1.77 23.87
CA MET A 1 11.54 -0.85 24.23
C MET A 1 11.01 -1.31 25.57
N GLU A 2 11.55 -0.73 26.64
CA GLU A 2 11.20 -1.07 28.02
C GLU A 2 9.96 -0.27 28.42
N PHE A 3 8.91 -0.98 28.83
CA PHE A 3 7.73 -0.36 29.44
C PHE A 3 8.06 -0.01 30.88
N GLY A 4 8.34 1.27 31.14
CA GLY A 4 8.47 1.82 32.47
C GLY A 4 7.12 1.81 33.21
N GLY A 5 6.89 0.74 33.97
CA GLY A 5 5.81 0.68 34.96
C GLY A 5 6.13 1.57 36.15
N GLY A 6 5.57 2.78 36.16
CA GLY A 6 5.56 3.65 37.33
C GLY A 6 4.64 3.08 38.41
N PHE A 7 5.20 2.26 39.30
CA PHE A 7 4.56 1.92 40.56
C PHE A 7 4.47 3.18 41.43
N CYS A 8 3.26 3.69 41.60
CA CYS A 8 2.97 4.68 42.63
C CYS A 8 3.04 3.95 43.98
N ASN A 9 4.16 4.08 44.69
CA ASN A 9 4.27 3.67 46.09
C ASN A 9 3.27 4.47 46.94
N PRO A 10 2.40 3.83 47.75
CA PRO A 10 1.61 4.54 48.74
C PRO A 10 2.52 5.04 49.87
N CYS A 11 2.28 6.28 50.30
CA CYS A 11 2.90 6.95 51.42
C CYS A 11 3.11 6.03 52.64
N GLN A 12 4.35 5.65 52.87
CA GLN A 12 4.81 5.02 54.10
C GLN A 12 5.40 6.10 55.01
N TYR A 13 4.56 7.02 55.52
CA TYR A 13 5.04 8.02 56.48
C TYR A 13 4.01 8.35 57.57
N ILE A 14 4.49 8.15 58.80
CA ILE A 14 4.04 8.67 60.10
C ILE A 14 2.99 7.82 60.84
N LEU A 15 3.47 6.72 61.43
CA LEU A 15 3.00 6.27 62.73
C LEU A 15 3.88 6.92 63.81
N GLN A 16 3.54 8.15 64.21
CA GLN A 16 4.04 8.74 65.45
C GLN A 16 2.92 9.62 66.04
N ARG A 17 2.06 9.00 66.85
CA ARG A 17 1.21 9.73 67.80
C ARG A 17 1.31 9.10 69.18
N PRO A 18 2.35 9.39 69.98
CA PRO A 18 2.20 9.35 71.42
C PRO A 18 1.65 10.72 71.89
N ILE A 19 0.87 10.71 72.97
CA ILE A 19 0.41 11.88 73.76
C ILE A 19 -0.88 12.61 73.29
N LEU A 20 -1.87 11.90 72.75
CA LEU A 20 -3.29 12.30 72.92
C LEU A 20 -4.14 11.18 73.55
N GLN A 21 -3.50 10.27 74.30
CA GLN A 21 -4.18 9.13 74.92
C GLN A 21 -4.35 9.27 76.45
N GLN A 22 -3.96 10.40 77.05
CA GLN A 22 -3.99 10.59 78.52
C GLN A 22 -5.12 11.51 79.02
N GLN A 23 -6.04 12.00 78.19
CA GLN A 23 -7.20 12.79 78.66
C GLN A 23 -8.49 12.54 77.86
N ARG A 24 -8.99 11.29 77.88
CA ARG A 24 -10.37 11.03 77.44
C ARG A 24 -11.02 9.88 78.18
N ASN A 25 -10.86 9.84 79.51
CA ASN A 25 -11.51 8.83 80.35
C ASN A 25 -12.32 9.46 81.49
N GLN A 26 -13.09 10.50 81.15
CA GLN A 26 -14.31 10.81 81.87
C GLN A 26 -15.47 10.60 80.90
N THR A 27 -15.74 9.33 80.60
CA THR A 27 -17.01 8.91 80.02
C THR A 27 -18.07 9.19 81.07
N HIS A 28 -18.74 10.33 80.97
CA HIS A 28 -19.98 10.56 81.69
C HIS A 28 -20.96 9.51 81.16
N VAL A 29 -21.14 8.41 81.91
CA VAL A 29 -22.10 7.37 81.57
C VAL A 29 -23.47 8.00 81.77
N ILE A 30 -24.01 8.58 80.69
CA ILE A 30 -25.40 9.00 80.65
C ILE A 30 -26.18 7.70 80.84
N ASN A 31 -26.82 7.56 82.00
CA ASN A 31 -27.65 6.41 82.31
C ASN A 31 -28.94 6.58 81.51
N ILE A 32 -28.89 6.16 80.24
CA ILE A 32 -30.03 6.22 79.32
C ILE A 32 -30.97 5.10 79.73
N ASP A 33 -32.26 5.44 79.88
CA ASP A 33 -33.33 4.48 80.16
C ASP A 33 -33.23 3.30 79.16
N PRO A 34 -33.23 2.03 79.62
CA PRO A 34 -33.16 0.85 78.76
C PRO A 34 -34.14 0.85 77.59
N LEU A 35 -35.33 1.44 77.77
CA LEU A 35 -36.33 1.59 76.70
C LEU A 35 -35.85 2.56 75.60
N VAL A 36 -35.25 3.68 76.00
CA VAL A 36 -34.68 4.68 75.07
C VAL A 36 -33.46 4.10 74.35
N SER A 37 -32.64 3.32 75.04
CA SER A 37 -31.50 2.62 74.42
C SER A 37 -31.95 1.61 73.37
N ALA A 38 -32.99 0.82 73.65
CA ALA A 38 -33.51 -0.16 72.70
C ALA A 38 -34.11 0.52 71.46
N GLN A 39 -34.78 1.66 71.64
CA GLN A 39 -35.32 2.45 70.53
C GLN A 39 -34.20 3.03 69.65
N LEU A 40 -33.15 3.59 70.24
CA LEU A 40 -31.99 4.10 69.50
C LEU A 40 -31.25 2.99 68.72
N GLU A 41 -31.13 1.80 69.30
CA GLU A 41 -30.54 0.65 68.64
C GLU A 41 -31.36 0.23 67.42
N LYS A 42 -32.69 0.21 67.55
CA LYS A 42 -33.60 -0.09 66.44
C LYS A 42 -33.49 0.95 65.33
N GLU A 43 -33.57 2.24 65.65
CA GLU A 43 -33.42 3.31 64.66
C GLU A 43 -32.06 3.24 63.96
N ARG A 44 -30.99 2.89 64.68
CA ARG A 44 -29.67 2.67 64.07
C ARG A 44 -29.69 1.51 63.08
N GLN A 45 -30.29 0.38 63.45
CA GLN A 45 -30.42 -0.79 62.57
C GLN A 45 -31.27 -0.49 61.34
N ASP A 46 -32.35 0.28 61.48
CA ASP A 46 -33.22 0.69 60.37
C ASP A 46 -32.46 1.61 59.40
N ILE A 47 -31.66 2.54 59.91
CA ILE A 47 -30.76 3.39 59.11
C ILE A 47 -29.71 2.55 58.39
N ASP A 48 -29.05 1.63 59.09
CA ASP A 48 -28.00 0.77 58.52
C ASP A 48 -28.56 -0.13 57.41
N GLN A 49 -29.77 -0.68 57.59
CA GLN A 49 -30.47 -1.45 56.58
C GLN A 49 -30.82 -0.58 55.36
N TYR A 50 -31.32 0.64 55.58
CA TYR A 50 -31.62 1.57 54.50
C TYR A 50 -30.37 1.93 53.70
N ILE A 51 -29.25 2.25 54.37
CA ILE A 51 -27.97 2.55 53.72
C ILE A 51 -27.51 1.37 52.88
N THR A 52 -27.58 0.15 53.42
CA THR A 52 -27.20 -1.08 52.72
C THR A 52 -28.03 -1.27 51.45
N LEU A 53 -29.35 -1.13 51.54
CA LEU A 53 -30.26 -1.24 50.40
C LEU A 53 -29.96 -0.21 49.30
N GLN A 54 -29.67 1.04 49.67
CA GLN A 54 -29.33 2.08 48.69
C GLN A 54 -27.99 1.81 48.01
N ASN A 55 -27.00 1.34 48.77
CA ASN A 55 -25.70 0.96 48.23
C ASN A 55 -25.79 -0.21 47.25
N GLU A 56 -26.62 -1.21 47.56
CA GLU A 56 -26.86 -2.34 46.66
C GLU A 56 -27.53 -1.88 45.36
N ARG A 57 -28.57 -1.05 45.46
CA ARG A 57 -29.26 -0.48 44.27
C ARG A 57 -28.31 0.32 43.39
N LEU A 58 -27.50 1.19 44.01
CA LEU A 58 -26.50 1.98 43.28
C LEU A 58 -25.46 1.08 42.60
N SER A 59 -24.98 0.05 43.31
CA SER A 59 -24.01 -0.91 42.77
C SER A 59 -24.54 -1.64 41.54
N LEU A 60 -25.78 -2.13 41.60
CA LEU A 60 -26.44 -2.77 40.47
C LEU A 60 -26.61 -1.82 39.27
N PHE A 61 -27.06 -0.59 39.53
CA PHE A 61 -27.21 0.42 38.48
C PHE A 61 -25.88 0.75 37.79
N LEU A 62 -24.80 0.94 38.56
CA LEU A 62 -23.47 1.21 38.02
C LEU A 62 -22.92 0.03 37.23
N GLN A 63 -23.17 -1.20 37.68
CA GLN A 63 -22.77 -2.40 36.97
C GLN A 63 -23.48 -2.51 35.62
N GLU A 64 -24.79 -2.25 35.59
CA GLU A 64 -25.58 -2.29 34.36
C GLU A 64 -25.17 -1.18 33.39
N GLN A 65 -24.95 0.05 33.87
CA GLN A 65 -24.42 1.13 33.05
C GLN A 65 -23.07 0.77 32.43
N ARG A 66 -22.13 0.23 33.22
CA ARG A 66 -20.82 -0.21 32.72
C ARG A 66 -20.97 -1.27 31.64
N LYS A 67 -21.85 -2.25 31.84
CA LYS A 67 -22.13 -3.31 30.86
C LYS A 67 -22.69 -2.74 29.56
N GLN A 68 -23.63 -1.80 29.64
CA GLN A 68 -24.21 -1.15 28.47
C GLN A 68 -23.18 -0.32 27.70
N GLN A 69 -22.36 0.47 28.41
CA GLN A 69 -21.27 1.25 27.80
C GLN A 69 -20.22 0.36 27.13
N MET A 70 -19.82 -0.73 27.78
CA MET A 70 -18.88 -1.68 27.18
C MET A 70 -19.48 -2.33 25.93
N THR A 71 -20.75 -2.73 25.99
CA THR A 71 -21.44 -3.36 24.87
C THR A 71 -21.58 -2.41 23.68
N SER A 72 -21.93 -1.15 23.90
CA SER A 72 -22.05 -0.15 22.82
C SER A 72 -20.69 0.17 22.20
N PHE A 73 -19.65 0.29 23.04
CA PHE A 73 -18.29 0.51 22.58
C PHE A 73 -17.78 -0.67 21.72
N LEU A 74 -17.95 -1.90 22.19
CA LEU A 74 -17.55 -3.10 21.46
C LEU A 74 -18.28 -3.23 20.12
N LYS A 75 -19.59 -2.99 20.08
CA LYS A 75 -20.36 -2.95 18.82
C LYS A 75 -19.82 -1.91 17.84
N GLY A 76 -19.44 -0.73 18.34
CA GLY A 76 -18.82 0.30 17.52
C GLY A 76 -17.48 -0.12 16.94
N MET A 77 -16.65 -0.83 17.72
CA MET A 77 -15.40 -1.40 17.25
C MET A 77 -15.61 -2.52 16.24
N GLU A 78 -16.57 -3.42 16.49
CA GLU A 78 -16.93 -4.53 15.61
C GLU A 78 -17.36 -4.03 14.23
N ILE A 79 -18.25 -3.03 14.17
CA ILE A 79 -18.68 -2.43 12.90
C ILE A 79 -17.49 -1.84 12.14
N LYS A 80 -16.58 -1.13 12.82
CA LYS A 80 -15.38 -0.57 12.18
C LYS A 80 -14.43 -1.67 11.69
N ALA A 81 -14.24 -2.73 12.47
CA ALA A 81 -13.41 -3.87 12.09
C ALA A 81 -13.98 -4.55 10.83
N LEU A 82 -15.28 -4.83 10.80
CA LEU A 82 -15.96 -5.43 9.65
C LEU A 82 -15.88 -4.54 8.40
N PHE A 83 -15.97 -3.23 8.56
CA PHE A 83 -15.80 -2.29 7.44
C PHE A 83 -14.39 -2.36 6.86
N LEU A 84 -13.36 -2.30 7.73
CA LEU A 84 -11.96 -2.36 7.31
C LEU A 84 -11.60 -3.71 6.68
N GLU A 85 -12.15 -4.80 7.22
CA GLU A 85 -11.96 -6.15 6.67
C GLU A 85 -12.50 -6.24 5.25
N ARG A 86 -13.75 -5.80 5.01
CA ARG A 86 -14.33 -5.77 3.66
C ARG A 86 -13.55 -4.89 2.70
N GLN A 87 -13.08 -3.73 3.15
CA GLN A 87 -12.25 -2.85 2.33
C GLN A 87 -10.95 -3.57 1.91
N LYS A 88 -10.32 -4.29 2.84
CA LYS A 88 -9.10 -5.05 2.57
C LYS A 88 -9.35 -6.23 1.64
N GLU A 89 -10.45 -6.95 1.82
CA GLU A 89 -10.87 -8.03 0.92
C GLU A 89 -11.08 -7.51 -0.51
N GLU A 90 -11.71 -6.34 -0.67
CA GLU A 90 -11.90 -5.72 -1.98
C GLU A 90 -10.57 -5.30 -2.62
N GLU A 91 -9.65 -4.72 -1.85
CA GLU A 91 -8.29 -4.41 -2.30
C GLU A 91 -7.55 -5.67 -2.76
N ILE A 92 -7.61 -6.75 -1.97
CA ILE A 92 -7.00 -8.05 -2.31
C ILE A 92 -7.63 -8.62 -3.59
N ALA A 93 -8.94 -8.60 -3.72
CA ALA A 93 -9.64 -9.09 -4.91
C ALA A 93 -9.26 -8.30 -6.17
N LYS A 94 -9.09 -6.98 -6.03
CA LYS A 94 -8.65 -6.10 -7.11
C LYS A 94 -7.21 -6.40 -7.54
N GLU A 95 -6.30 -6.56 -6.58
CA GLU A 95 -4.90 -6.94 -6.84
C GLU A 95 -4.84 -8.31 -7.53
N SER A 96 -5.55 -9.30 -6.97
CA SER A 96 -5.62 -10.67 -7.51
C SER A 96 -6.13 -10.70 -8.95
N ARG A 97 -7.17 -9.92 -9.27
CA ARG A 97 -7.68 -9.80 -10.64
C ARG A 97 -6.63 -9.25 -11.59
N LYS A 98 -5.87 -8.22 -11.19
CA LYS A 98 -4.79 -7.67 -12.01
C LYS A 98 -3.68 -8.69 -12.22
N THR A 99 -3.28 -9.39 -11.16
CA THR A 99 -2.27 -10.45 -11.24
C THR A 99 -2.70 -11.54 -12.22
N ALA A 100 -3.94 -12.03 -12.14
CA ALA A 100 -4.47 -13.02 -13.07
C ALA A 100 -4.47 -12.51 -14.53
N GLN A 101 -4.85 -11.26 -14.77
CA GLN A 101 -4.81 -10.66 -16.11
C GLN A 101 -3.37 -10.57 -16.65
N LEU A 102 -2.40 -10.23 -15.81
CA LEU A 102 -0.99 -10.16 -16.19
C LEU A 102 -0.41 -11.56 -16.48
N GLU A 103 -0.74 -12.56 -15.66
CA GLU A 103 -0.35 -13.95 -15.89
C GLU A 103 -0.91 -14.49 -17.22
N ASP A 104 -2.15 -14.17 -17.54
CA ASP A 104 -2.77 -14.54 -18.81
C ASP A 104 -2.10 -13.86 -20.01
N LEU A 105 -1.73 -12.58 -19.87
CA LEU A 105 -0.98 -11.85 -20.89
C LEU A 105 0.40 -12.47 -21.10
N LEU A 106 1.12 -12.77 -20.02
CA LEU A 106 2.42 -13.43 -20.08
C LEU A 106 2.32 -14.79 -20.78
N ARG A 107 1.30 -15.58 -20.45
CA ARG A 107 1.05 -16.87 -21.09
C ARG A 107 0.81 -16.72 -22.59
N ARG A 108 -0.01 -15.75 -23.02
CA ARG A 108 -0.26 -15.49 -24.44
C ARG A 108 1.01 -15.10 -25.18
N VAL A 109 1.78 -14.16 -24.64
CA VAL A 109 3.03 -13.69 -25.26
C VAL A 109 4.06 -14.81 -25.34
N GLU A 110 4.16 -15.68 -24.33
CA GLU A 110 5.08 -16.82 -24.38
C GLU A 110 4.67 -17.84 -25.45
N ILE A 111 3.37 -18.10 -25.61
CA ILE A 111 2.86 -18.96 -26.69
C ILE A 111 3.20 -18.34 -28.06
N GLU A 112 2.90 -17.05 -28.25
CA GLU A 112 3.22 -16.34 -29.50
C GLU A 112 4.71 -16.41 -29.83
N LYS A 113 5.57 -16.13 -28.86
CA LYS A 113 7.02 -16.26 -28.99
C LYS A 113 7.44 -17.65 -29.45
N GLN A 114 6.92 -18.71 -28.84
CA GLN A 114 7.23 -20.09 -29.23
C GLN A 114 6.76 -20.39 -30.67
N THR A 115 5.59 -19.90 -31.06
CA THR A 115 5.08 -20.07 -32.44
C THR A 115 5.95 -19.35 -33.46
N TYR A 116 6.39 -18.12 -33.18
CA TYR A 116 7.29 -17.38 -34.05
C TYR A 116 8.68 -18.04 -34.14
N GLN A 117 9.22 -18.53 -33.02
CA GLN A 117 10.49 -19.27 -33.00
C GLN A 117 10.41 -20.53 -33.86
N ARG A 118 9.34 -21.33 -33.71
CA ARG A 118 9.14 -22.53 -34.54
C ARG A 118 9.09 -22.19 -36.02
N THR A 119 8.29 -21.18 -36.37
CA THR A 119 8.16 -20.72 -37.76
C THR A 119 9.50 -20.24 -38.31
N ALA A 120 10.27 -19.48 -37.54
CA ALA A 120 11.59 -19.01 -37.95
C ALA A 120 12.55 -20.17 -38.23
N ILE A 121 12.61 -21.17 -37.34
CA ILE A 121 13.45 -22.37 -37.50
C ILE A 121 13.04 -23.15 -38.76
N GLU A 122 11.74 -23.35 -39.00
CA GLU A 122 11.25 -24.02 -40.21
C GLU A 122 11.65 -23.26 -41.48
N LYS A 123 11.54 -21.93 -41.47
CA LYS A 123 11.95 -21.09 -42.60
C LYS A 123 13.46 -21.12 -42.83
N GLU A 124 14.25 -21.08 -41.76
CA GLU A 124 15.70 -21.22 -41.83
C GLU A 124 16.10 -22.58 -42.42
N ALA A 125 15.46 -23.67 -41.97
CA ALA A 125 15.69 -25.01 -42.52
C ALA A 125 15.35 -25.10 -44.02
N MET A 126 14.24 -24.51 -44.45
CA MET A 126 13.86 -24.43 -45.87
C MET A 126 14.88 -23.63 -46.68
N ALA A 127 15.31 -22.46 -46.19
CA ALA A 127 16.31 -21.63 -46.85
C ALA A 127 17.65 -22.36 -46.98
N MET A 128 18.09 -23.07 -45.93
CA MET A 128 19.30 -23.89 -45.97
C MET A 128 19.18 -25.04 -46.99
N ALA A 129 18.04 -25.72 -47.08
CA ALA A 129 17.81 -26.79 -48.04
C ALA A 129 17.86 -26.27 -49.49
N LEU A 130 17.24 -25.12 -49.74
CA LEU A 130 17.31 -24.45 -51.04
C LEU A 130 18.75 -24.04 -51.37
N ASN A 131 19.47 -23.45 -50.42
CA ASN A 131 20.87 -23.06 -50.60
C ASN A 131 21.75 -24.27 -50.96
N LYS A 132 21.59 -25.40 -50.26
CA LYS A 132 22.29 -26.65 -50.61
C LYS A 132 21.97 -27.14 -52.02
N THR A 133 20.72 -26.97 -52.46
CA THR A 133 20.30 -27.36 -53.81
C THR A 133 20.94 -26.47 -54.86
N LEU A 134 21.01 -25.15 -54.62
CA LEU A 134 21.69 -24.20 -55.51
C LEU A 134 23.20 -24.48 -55.61
N GLU A 135 23.86 -24.74 -54.50
CA GLU A 135 25.29 -25.10 -54.49
C GLU A 135 25.55 -26.40 -55.25
N ARG A 136 24.67 -27.41 -55.14
CA ARG A 136 24.76 -28.64 -55.94
C ARG A 136 24.64 -28.37 -57.44
N ILE A 137 23.64 -27.61 -57.87
CA ILE A 137 23.43 -27.26 -59.29
C ILE A 137 24.64 -26.47 -59.83
N ARG A 138 25.17 -25.52 -59.04
CA ARG A 138 26.38 -24.77 -59.40
C ARG A 138 27.59 -25.69 -59.56
N GLY A 139 27.80 -26.64 -58.64
CA GLY A 139 28.86 -27.64 -58.74
C GLY A 139 28.72 -28.54 -59.98
N GLU A 140 27.51 -29.01 -60.28
CA GLU A 140 27.21 -29.82 -61.46
C GLU A 140 27.44 -29.07 -62.78
N MET A 141 27.12 -27.78 -62.84
CA MET A 141 27.36 -26.93 -64.02
C MET A 141 28.86 -26.68 -64.26
N VAL A 142 29.67 -26.60 -63.20
CA VAL A 142 31.14 -26.45 -63.29
C VAL A 142 31.84 -27.78 -63.65
N CYS A 143 31.28 -28.93 -63.28
CA CYS A 143 31.82 -30.24 -63.66
C CYS A 143 31.37 -30.72 -65.05
N SER A 144 30.27 -30.19 -65.59
CA SER A 144 29.75 -30.57 -66.92
C SER A 144 30.35 -29.74 -68.07
N SER A 145 31.14 -28.71 -67.77
CA SER A 145 31.84 -27.88 -68.76
C SER A 145 33.26 -28.33 -69.09
N SER A 146 33.65 -29.57 -68.72
CA SER A 146 34.87 -30.20 -69.20
C SER A 146 34.66 -30.91 -70.55
N ALA A 147 34.15 -30.19 -71.54
CA ALA A 147 34.23 -30.58 -72.94
C ALA A 147 34.12 -29.32 -73.82
N GLU A 148 35.27 -28.95 -74.38
CA GLU A 148 35.47 -28.21 -75.65
C GLU A 148 34.71 -26.88 -75.87
N ASP A 149 35.48 -25.79 -75.81
CA ASP A 149 35.51 -24.69 -76.79
C ASP A 149 34.28 -23.77 -76.97
N ALA A 150 34.41 -22.53 -76.48
CA ALA A 150 34.18 -21.29 -77.25
C ALA A 150 34.30 -20.07 -76.32
N GLU A 151 35.24 -19.18 -76.66
CA GLU A 151 35.34 -17.82 -76.14
C GLU A 151 34.00 -17.09 -76.21
N SER A 152 33.46 -16.64 -75.08
CA SER A 152 32.52 -15.51 -75.09
C SER A 152 32.45 -14.81 -73.73
N CYS A 153 33.27 -13.77 -73.65
CA CYS A 153 33.00 -12.49 -72.98
C CYS A 153 31.85 -12.49 -71.97
N CYS A 154 32.13 -12.95 -70.75
CA CYS A 154 31.50 -12.35 -69.59
C CYS A 154 32.49 -11.32 -69.09
N ASP A 155 32.19 -10.05 -69.34
CA ASP A 155 32.78 -8.93 -68.62
C ASP A 155 32.57 -9.18 -67.12
N LEU A 156 33.56 -9.83 -66.51
CA LEU A 156 33.81 -9.69 -65.09
C LEU A 156 34.28 -8.24 -64.95
N PRO A 157 33.59 -7.37 -64.18
CA PRO A 157 34.28 -6.22 -63.63
C PRO A 157 35.23 -6.77 -62.56
N ASP A 158 36.37 -7.29 -63.00
CA ASP A 158 37.53 -7.58 -62.16
C ASP A 158 38.24 -6.25 -61.86
N LYS A 159 37.48 -5.33 -61.26
CA LYS A 159 37.91 -4.11 -60.57
C LYS A 159 36.83 -3.67 -59.58
N PHE A 160 36.56 -4.48 -58.57
CA PHE A 160 36.01 -3.97 -57.31
C PHE A 160 36.79 -4.50 -56.11
N ASN A 161 38.11 -4.42 -56.18
CA ASN A 161 38.91 -4.20 -54.99
C ASN A 161 40.06 -3.23 -55.27
N GLU A 162 39.69 -2.00 -55.65
CA GLU A 162 40.42 -0.76 -55.33
C GLU A 162 39.67 0.41 -55.97
N GLY A 163 38.54 0.71 -55.35
CA GLY A 163 37.61 1.69 -55.88
C GLY A 163 36.46 1.92 -54.92
N ILE A 164 36.71 1.84 -53.61
CA ILE A 164 35.94 2.70 -52.70
C ILE A 164 36.34 4.11 -53.15
N GLY A 165 35.62 4.63 -54.14
CA GLY A 165 35.61 6.05 -54.39
C GLY A 165 35.27 6.65 -53.04
N LYS A 166 36.27 7.22 -52.38
CA LYS A 166 36.10 7.92 -51.12
C LYS A 166 35.00 8.91 -51.40
N MET A 167 33.78 8.61 -50.97
CA MET A 167 32.66 9.52 -51.13
C MET A 167 32.95 10.64 -50.15
N THR A 168 33.72 11.61 -50.63
CA THR A 168 34.02 12.81 -49.90
C THR A 168 32.80 13.71 -49.98
N CYS A 169 32.45 14.34 -48.87
CA CYS A 169 31.37 15.31 -48.87
C CYS A 169 31.69 16.43 -49.87
N LYS A 170 30.83 16.68 -50.87
CA LYS A 170 31.08 17.73 -51.89
C LYS A 170 31.23 19.14 -51.31
N ALA A 171 30.79 19.38 -50.07
CA ALA A 171 30.90 20.67 -49.41
C ALA A 171 32.22 20.86 -48.62
N CYS A 172 32.87 19.78 -48.12
CA CYS A 172 34.06 19.90 -47.26
C CYS A 172 35.19 18.90 -47.55
N ASN A 173 35.00 18.02 -48.53
CA ASN A 173 35.96 17.04 -49.07
C ASN A 173 36.59 16.07 -48.04
N SER A 174 35.98 15.87 -46.87
CA SER A 174 36.43 14.87 -45.90
C SER A 174 35.92 13.46 -46.28
N GLY A 175 36.79 12.45 -46.14
CA GLY A 175 36.53 11.05 -46.52
C GLY A 175 36.01 10.14 -45.41
N GLU A 176 35.62 10.69 -44.26
CA GLU A 176 35.06 9.93 -43.14
C GLU A 176 33.57 10.25 -42.97
N SER A 177 32.70 9.35 -43.43
CA SER A 177 31.28 9.42 -43.10
C SER A 177 31.04 8.85 -41.70
N ARG A 178 30.76 9.71 -40.71
CA ARG A 178 30.17 9.27 -39.44
C ARG A 178 28.66 9.25 -39.59
N PHE A 179 28.08 8.05 -39.70
CA PHE A 179 26.65 7.87 -39.50
C PHE A 179 26.38 7.78 -38.00
N ILE A 180 25.50 8.63 -37.49
CA ILE A 180 24.92 8.49 -36.15
C ILE A 180 23.62 7.71 -36.36
N ILE A 181 23.57 6.46 -35.88
CA ILE A 181 22.30 5.76 -35.73
C ILE A 181 21.61 6.43 -34.54
N LEU A 182 20.70 7.37 -34.84
CA LEU A 182 19.84 7.93 -33.81
C LEU A 182 18.85 6.85 -33.37
N PRO A 183 18.61 6.68 -32.05
CA PRO A 183 17.58 5.78 -31.55
C PRO A 183 16.25 6.12 -32.22
N TRP A 184 15.65 5.12 -32.87
CA TRP A 184 14.45 5.27 -33.67
C TRP A 184 13.38 6.04 -32.90
N ARG A 185 13.02 7.23 -33.40
CA ARG A 185 11.81 7.91 -32.96
C ARG A 185 10.68 7.43 -33.84
N TYR A 186 9.93 6.44 -33.34
CA TYR A 186 8.61 6.16 -33.86
C TYR A 186 7.75 7.41 -33.66
N ARG A 187 7.21 7.93 -34.75
CA ARG A 187 6.37 9.12 -34.78
C ARG A 187 4.96 8.61 -35.05
N ASP A 188 4.00 8.96 -34.19
CA ASP A 188 2.60 8.67 -34.44
C ASP A 188 2.07 9.48 -35.64
N GLU A 189 0.86 9.15 -36.10
CA GLU A 189 0.19 9.73 -37.28
C GLU A 189 0.01 11.26 -37.18
N HIS A 190 0.25 11.84 -35.99
CA HIS A 190 0.06 13.25 -35.67
C HIS A 190 1.37 13.98 -35.32
N GLY A 191 2.52 13.33 -35.52
CA GLY A 191 3.82 14.00 -35.49
C GLY A 191 4.40 14.26 -34.09
N ARG A 192 3.81 13.76 -33.00
CA ARG A 192 4.22 14.09 -31.63
C ARG A 192 5.19 13.07 -31.04
N ALA A 193 6.15 13.55 -30.26
CA ALA A 193 7.09 12.71 -29.53
C ALA A 193 6.46 12.30 -28.19
N THR A 194 6.01 11.06 -28.07
CA THR A 194 5.56 10.47 -26.80
C THR A 194 6.60 9.47 -26.28
N HIS A 195 6.82 9.48 -24.98
CA HIS A 195 7.63 8.45 -24.32
C HIS A 195 6.90 7.09 -24.38
N PRO A 196 7.61 5.96 -24.55
CA PRO A 196 6.99 4.65 -24.51
C PRO A 196 6.48 4.39 -23.08
N GLY A 197 5.16 4.47 -22.89
CA GLY A 197 4.52 4.24 -21.59
C GLY A 197 3.32 5.13 -21.27
N ALA A 198 3.04 6.18 -22.06
CA ALA A 198 1.84 6.98 -21.86
C ALA A 198 0.63 6.34 -22.55
N ASN A 199 -0.26 5.74 -21.77
CA ASN A 199 -1.55 5.23 -22.22
C ASN A 199 -2.55 6.39 -22.38
N PRO A 200 -3.04 6.73 -23.58
CA PRO A 200 -3.96 7.84 -23.77
C PRO A 200 -5.40 7.33 -23.71
N ARG A 201 -5.85 6.91 -22.52
CA ARG A 201 -7.28 6.73 -22.26
C ARG A 201 -7.55 6.62 -20.76
N MET A 202 -8.01 7.71 -20.17
CA MET A 202 -9.09 7.82 -19.17
C MET A 202 -9.02 9.23 -18.55
N GLU A 203 -9.22 10.26 -19.36
CA GLU A 203 -9.80 11.50 -18.85
C GLU A 203 -11.31 11.37 -19.02
N HIS A 204 -11.98 10.93 -17.96
CA HIS A 204 -13.30 11.39 -17.56
C HIS A 204 -13.58 10.81 -16.16
N ASP A 205 -13.99 11.71 -15.27
CA ASP A 205 -14.55 11.48 -13.93
C ASP A 205 -13.56 11.32 -12.76
N SER A 206 -12.98 12.44 -12.32
CA SER A 206 -12.53 12.64 -10.94
C SER A 206 -13.50 13.55 -10.19
N PRO A 207 -14.12 13.11 -9.07
CA PRO A 207 -15.03 13.93 -8.27
C PRO A 207 -14.35 14.75 -7.16
N TRP A 208 -13.02 14.81 -7.11
CA TRP A 208 -12.32 15.55 -6.06
C TRP A 208 -11.81 16.89 -6.58
N GLY A 209 -12.69 17.88 -6.45
CA GLY A 209 -12.29 19.29 -6.49
C GLY A 209 -11.23 19.56 -5.42
N ALA A 210 -10.21 20.29 -5.83
CA ALA A 210 -9.13 20.77 -4.99
C ALA A 210 -9.67 21.59 -3.81
N VAL A 211 -9.22 21.26 -2.59
CA VAL A 211 -9.02 22.25 -1.52
C VAL A 211 -7.61 22.06 -1.00
N GLY A 212 -6.75 23.00 -1.35
CA GLY A 212 -5.43 23.12 -0.75
C GLY A 212 -5.54 23.59 0.69
N SER A 213 -4.60 23.14 1.52
CA SER A 213 -3.84 23.97 2.45
C SER A 213 -2.81 23.10 3.16
N HIS A 214 -1.56 23.51 3.07
CA HIS A 214 -0.46 22.96 3.86
C HIS A 214 -0.79 23.09 5.36
N GLY A 215 -0.96 21.96 6.04
CA GLY A 215 -0.97 21.87 7.50
C GLY A 215 0.05 20.83 7.93
N ARG A 216 1.19 21.29 8.46
CA ARG A 216 2.21 20.44 9.11
C ARG A 216 1.57 19.84 10.37
N TRP A 217 1.51 18.52 10.47
CA TRP A 217 1.09 17.83 11.70
C TRP A 217 2.17 18.00 12.78
N ASP A 218 1.78 18.53 13.95
CA ASP A 218 2.63 18.63 15.15
C ASP A 218 2.15 17.59 16.18
N PRO A 219 2.98 16.60 16.55
CA PRO A 219 2.59 15.52 17.46
C PRO A 219 2.63 15.91 18.94
N THR A 220 2.86 17.19 19.28
CA THR A 220 3.07 17.63 20.68
C THR A 220 1.86 18.34 21.32
N ALA A 221 0.70 18.38 20.64
CA ALA A 221 -0.49 19.05 21.17
C ALA A 221 -1.16 18.24 22.30
N PRO A 222 -1.35 18.80 23.52
CA PRO A 222 -2.05 18.12 24.61
C PRO A 222 -3.57 18.00 24.33
N PRO A 223 -4.25 16.97 24.86
CA PRO A 223 -5.68 16.81 24.69
C PRO A 223 -6.42 17.66 25.73
N GLY A 224 -7.10 18.69 25.28
CA GLY A 224 -7.99 19.51 26.09
C GLY A 224 -8.67 20.53 25.18
N GLU A 225 -9.89 20.97 25.39
CA GLU A 225 -10.91 20.73 26.40
C GLU A 225 -12.23 21.10 25.72
N LEU A 226 -13.32 20.51 26.21
CA LEU A 226 -14.68 20.94 25.89
C LEU A 226 -14.88 22.40 26.34
N CYS A 227 -15.03 23.34 25.40
CA CYS A 227 -15.65 24.62 25.71
C CYS A 227 -17.17 24.47 25.69
N SER A 228 -17.71 24.24 26.89
CA SER A 228 -19.09 24.58 27.22
C SER A 228 -19.32 26.10 27.09
N THR A 229 -20.55 26.45 26.73
CA THR A 229 -21.13 27.79 26.60
C THR A 229 -20.82 28.78 27.73
N PRO A 230 -20.92 30.08 27.43
CA PRO A 230 -21.99 30.92 27.99
C PRO A 230 -22.73 31.66 26.85
N GLY A 231 -24.02 31.98 26.89
CA GLY A 231 -24.80 32.55 27.98
C GLY A 231 -25.08 34.04 27.69
N PHE A 232 -26.30 34.35 27.23
CA PHE A 232 -27.04 35.63 27.32
C PHE A 232 -26.58 36.91 26.56
N ALA A 233 -27.52 37.49 25.80
CA ALA A 233 -28.05 38.88 25.90
C ALA A 233 -28.73 39.28 24.55
N LEU A 234 -30.06 39.38 24.49
CA LEU A 234 -30.91 40.58 24.66
C LEU A 234 -31.04 41.46 23.40
N GLY A 235 -32.28 41.78 23.03
CA GLY A 235 -32.63 42.76 21.98
C GLY A 235 -33.92 42.40 21.26
#